data_AF-A0AAJ6G4J0-F1
#
_entry.id   AF-A0AAJ6G4J0-F1
#
_cell.length_a   1.000
_cell.length_b   1.000
_cell.length_c   1.000
_cell.angle_alpha   90.00
_cell.angle_beta   90.00
_cell.angle_gamma   90.00
#
_symmetry.space_group_name_H-M   'P 1'
#
loop_
_entity.id
_entity.type
_entity.pdbx_description
1 polymer ?
#
loop_
_entity_poly.entity_id
_entity_poly.type
_entity_poly.pdbx_seq_one_letter_code
_entity_poly.pdbx_strand_id
1 'polypeptide(L)'
;MMKRMALGSSSDMPLLFAPAESLGRFDASALHLGTQDIIRLGGFALKNGYKILQFRIADPYLSPLEPQEERVISEQMIELLHRYDTRELIGAMQEEFDGLYIVGVELQSANSQRRMSIRRGGYIDTAATWEAEAFLQSAWQDLRLT
;
A
#
# COMPACT_ATOMS: atom_id res chain seq x y z
N MET A 1 -6.63 -20.57 0.65
CA MET A 1 -6.38 -20.04 2.01
C MET A 1 -5.49 -18.81 1.85
N MET A 2 -5.95 -17.62 2.24
CA MET A 2 -5.15 -16.38 2.19
C MET A 2 -4.21 -16.32 3.40
N LYS A 3 -2.99 -15.80 3.21
CA LYS A 3 -1.97 -15.68 4.26
C LYS A 3 -1.74 -14.21 4.59
N ARG A 4 -1.67 -13.93 5.90
CA ARG A 4 -1.44 -12.59 6.45
C ARG A 4 0.01 -12.44 6.91
N MET A 5 0.63 -11.33 6.55
CA MET A 5 2.01 -11.00 6.88
C MET A 5 2.09 -9.58 7.43
N ALA A 6 3.09 -9.30 8.25
CA ALA A 6 3.42 -7.93 8.64
C ALA A 6 4.86 -7.59 8.28
N LEU A 7 5.11 -6.31 8.02
CA LEU A 7 6.42 -5.72 7.77
C LEU A 7 6.97 -5.11 9.07
N GLY A 8 8.15 -5.56 9.49
CA GLY A 8 8.95 -4.89 10.52
C GLY A 8 10.10 -4.10 9.88
N SER A 9 10.31 -2.85 10.33
CA SER A 9 11.52 -2.08 10.02
C SER A 9 12.43 -2.03 11.25
N SER A 10 13.70 -2.31 11.04
CA SER A 10 14.79 -2.04 11.98
C SER A 10 15.81 -1.19 11.24
N SER A 11 16.27 -0.11 11.86
CA SER A 11 17.15 0.90 11.26
C SER A 11 18.48 0.35 10.72
N ASP A 12 18.86 -0.87 11.09
CA ASP A 12 20.09 -1.55 10.66
C ASP A 12 19.86 -2.93 10.01
N MET A 13 18.60 -3.36 9.75
CA MET A 13 18.30 -4.72 9.26
C MET A 13 17.30 -4.74 8.09
N PRO A 14 17.39 -5.75 7.20
CA PRO A 14 16.44 -5.94 6.11
C PRO A 14 15.03 -6.21 6.64
N LEU A 15 14.01 -5.84 5.84
CA LEU A 15 12.60 -6.07 6.12
C LEU A 15 12.35 -7.51 6.60
N LEU A 16 11.78 -7.64 7.79
CA LEU A 16 11.39 -8.94 8.33
C LEU A 16 9.95 -9.25 7.92
N PHE A 17 9.79 -10.36 7.22
CA PHE A 17 8.49 -10.93 6.86
C PHE A 17 8.13 -12.01 7.86
N ALA A 18 7.08 -11.76 8.65
CA ALA A 18 6.62 -12.73 9.64
C ALA A 18 5.11 -12.99 9.49
N PRO A 19 4.66 -14.24 9.73
CA PRO A 19 3.25 -14.50 10.03
C PRO A 19 2.75 -13.53 11.11
N ALA A 20 1.54 -12.99 10.93
CA ALA A 20 0.97 -12.04 11.89
C ALA A 20 0.95 -12.59 13.34
N GLU A 21 0.82 -13.91 13.50
CA GLU A 21 0.74 -14.61 14.78
C GLU A 21 2.10 -14.83 15.46
N SER A 22 3.22 -14.75 14.71
CA SER A 22 4.57 -14.99 15.25
C SER A 22 5.27 -13.73 15.75
N LEU A 23 4.62 -12.56 15.69
CA LEU A 23 5.17 -11.25 16.05
C LEU A 23 5.06 -10.93 17.56
N GLY A 24 4.93 -11.95 18.41
CA GLY A 24 4.95 -11.78 19.86
C GLY A 24 6.22 -11.05 20.32
N ARG A 25 6.07 -9.81 20.80
CA ARG A 25 7.12 -8.94 21.35
C ARG A 25 8.31 -8.68 20.41
N PHE A 26 8.07 -8.42 19.12
CA PHE A 26 8.99 -7.54 18.42
C PHE A 26 8.69 -6.10 18.85
N ASP A 27 9.64 -5.45 19.54
CA ASP A 27 9.68 -4.00 19.72
C ASP A 27 10.19 -3.34 18.42
N ALA A 28 9.60 -3.76 17.29
CA ALA A 28 9.83 -3.21 15.98
C ALA A 28 8.81 -2.10 15.81
N SER A 29 9.26 -0.87 15.61
CA SER A 29 8.42 0.19 15.04
C SER A 29 7.74 -0.38 13.80
N ALA A 30 6.46 -0.75 13.93
CA ALA A 30 5.68 -1.29 12.83
C ALA A 30 5.83 -0.33 11.65
N LEU A 31 6.08 -0.87 10.46
CA LEU A 31 6.29 -0.03 9.30
C LEU A 31 5.07 0.88 9.10
N HIS A 32 5.27 2.20 9.23
CA HIS A 32 4.17 3.15 9.13
C HIS A 32 4.21 3.83 7.76
N LEU A 33 3.51 3.24 6.80
CA LEU A 33 3.38 3.78 5.45
C LEU A 33 2.39 4.95 5.47
N GLY A 34 2.88 6.18 5.27
CA GLY A 34 2.03 7.34 5.09
C GLY A 34 1.27 7.31 3.75
N THR A 35 0.32 8.24 3.59
CA THR A 35 -0.42 8.43 2.32
C THR A 35 0.54 8.53 1.12
N GLN A 36 1.62 9.33 1.26
CA GLN A 36 2.59 9.51 0.19
C GLN A 36 3.36 8.22 -0.14
N ASP A 37 3.69 7.40 0.86
CA ASP A 37 4.38 6.12 0.67
C ASP A 37 3.49 5.13 -0.06
N ILE A 38 2.20 5.08 0.28
CA ILE A 38 1.23 4.22 -0.40
C ILE A 38 1.00 4.68 -1.85
N ILE A 39 0.96 5.99 -2.10
CA ILE A 39 0.88 6.52 -3.48
C ILE A 39 2.12 6.13 -4.28
N ARG A 40 3.32 6.33 -3.72
CA ARG A 40 4.59 5.94 -4.34
C ARG A 40 4.64 4.45 -4.63
N LEU A 41 4.18 3.63 -3.69
CA LEU A 41 4.05 2.19 -3.86
C LEU A 41 3.08 1.83 -4.99
N GLY A 42 1.94 2.53 -5.10
CA GLY A 42 1.01 2.38 -6.21
C GLY A 42 1.65 2.73 -7.56
N GLY A 43 2.37 3.85 -7.63
CA GLY A 43 3.10 4.24 -8.85
C GLY A 43 4.19 3.25 -9.23
N PHE A 44 4.94 2.73 -8.25
CA PHE A 44 5.91 1.66 -8.46
C PHE A 44 5.23 0.38 -8.97
N ALA A 45 4.08 0.01 -8.40
CA ALA A 45 3.31 -1.16 -8.81
C ALA A 45 2.89 -1.07 -10.29
N LEU A 46 2.35 0.08 -10.73
CA LEU A 46 1.98 0.30 -12.13
C LEU A 46 3.17 0.13 -13.08
N LYS A 47 4.34 0.68 -12.73
CA LYS A 47 5.57 0.55 -13.54
C LYS A 47 6.11 -0.88 -13.60
N ASN A 48 5.77 -1.72 -12.63
CA ASN A 48 6.26 -3.10 -12.50
C ASN A 48 5.20 -4.15 -12.83
N GLY A 49 4.20 -3.80 -13.64
CA GLY A 49 3.24 -4.76 -14.18
C GLY A 49 2.13 -5.17 -13.21
N TYR A 50 1.82 -4.33 -12.22
CA TYR A 50 0.64 -4.48 -11.37
C TYR A 50 -0.43 -3.47 -11.78
N LYS A 51 -1.68 -3.83 -11.53
CA LYS A 51 -2.84 -2.93 -11.60
C LYS A 51 -3.24 -2.55 -10.18
N ILE A 52 -3.63 -1.30 -9.99
CA ILE A 52 -4.28 -0.88 -8.75
C ILE A 52 -5.76 -1.18 -8.90
N LEU A 53 -6.30 -2.01 -8.01
CA LEU A 53 -7.73 -2.32 -7.97
C LEU A 53 -8.49 -1.29 -7.14
N GLN A 54 -7.92 -0.88 -6.01
CA GLN A 54 -8.58 0.02 -5.07
C GLN A 54 -7.56 0.67 -4.13
N PHE A 55 -7.76 1.94 -3.80
CA PHE A 55 -7.19 2.60 -2.63
C PHE A 55 -8.17 2.47 -1.45
N ARG A 56 -7.62 2.18 -0.27
CA ARG A 56 -8.36 2.24 0.99
C ARG A 56 -8.22 3.63 1.56
N ILE A 57 -9.35 4.26 1.87
CA ILE A 57 -9.41 5.68 2.19
C ILE A 57 -10.08 5.85 3.55
N ALA A 58 -9.50 6.73 4.35
CA ALA A 58 -10.03 7.08 5.65
C ALA A 58 -10.21 8.60 5.78
N ASP A 59 -11.12 9.00 6.65
CA ASP A 59 -11.38 10.39 7.01
C ASP A 59 -10.28 10.97 7.95
N PRO A 60 -10.39 12.24 8.41
CA PRO A 60 -9.44 12.83 9.35
C PRO A 60 -9.30 12.12 10.69
N TYR A 61 -10.28 11.32 11.07
CA TYR A 61 -10.31 10.52 12.30
C TYR A 61 -9.82 9.09 12.06
N LEU A 62 -9.30 8.78 10.87
CA LEU A 62 -8.87 7.46 10.42
C LEU A 62 -10.02 6.42 10.42
N SER A 63 -11.26 6.89 10.29
CA SER A 63 -12.42 6.04 10.08
C SER A 63 -12.54 5.71 8.59
N PRO A 64 -12.84 4.45 8.23
CA PRO A 64 -13.06 4.09 6.84
C PRO A 64 -14.28 4.86 6.28
N LEU A 65 -14.18 5.29 5.02
CA LEU A 65 -15.31 5.89 4.32
C LEU A 65 -16.39 4.84 4.02
N GLU A 66 -17.60 5.32 3.71
CA GLU A 66 -18.67 4.46 3.23
C GLU A 66 -18.25 3.74 1.93
N PRO A 67 -18.58 2.46 1.71
CA PRO A 67 -18.00 1.67 0.62
C PRO A 67 -18.20 2.25 -0.77
N GLN A 68 -19.34 2.90 -1.02
CA GLN A 68 -19.64 3.52 -2.31
C GLN A 68 -18.84 4.81 -2.51
N GLU A 69 -18.65 5.58 -1.45
CA GLU A 69 -17.84 6.80 -1.46
C GLU A 69 -16.36 6.47 -1.64
N GLU A 70 -15.82 5.51 -0.87
CA GLU A 70 -14.45 5.01 -1.01
C GLU A 70 -14.21 4.56 -2.46
N ARG A 71 -15.16 3.82 -3.04
CA ARG A 71 -15.04 3.33 -4.42
C ARG A 71 -14.92 4.48 -5.43
N VAL A 72 -15.80 5.46 -5.36
CA VAL A 72 -15.81 6.59 -6.32
C VAL A 72 -14.53 7.41 -6.20
N ILE A 73 -14.12 7.73 -4.98
CA ILE A 73 -12.90 8.51 -4.74
C ILE A 73 -11.67 7.69 -5.17
N SER A 74 -11.63 6.40 -4.84
CA SER A 74 -10.55 5.51 -5.26
C SER A 74 -10.44 5.44 -6.79
N GLU A 75 -11.56 5.35 -7.52
CA GLU A 75 -11.56 5.31 -8.98
C GLU A 75 -10.95 6.61 -9.56
N GLN A 76 -11.30 7.77 -9.01
CA GLN A 76 -10.72 9.07 -9.38
C GLN A 76 -9.20 9.13 -9.09
N MET A 77 -8.77 8.68 -7.91
CA MET A 77 -7.35 8.65 -7.55
C MET A 77 -6.53 7.72 -8.47
N ILE A 78 -7.10 6.57 -8.85
CA ILE A 78 -6.47 5.64 -9.80
C ILE A 78 -6.34 6.29 -11.18
N GLU A 79 -7.37 7.00 -11.66
CA GLU A 79 -7.31 7.73 -12.93
C GLU A 79 -6.24 8.82 -12.91
N LEU A 80 -6.17 9.61 -11.84
CA LEU A 80 -5.14 10.65 -11.69
C LEU A 80 -3.74 10.04 -11.72
N LEU A 81 -3.50 8.99 -10.93
CA LEU A 81 -2.21 8.31 -10.89
C LEU A 81 -1.82 7.70 -12.24
N HIS A 82 -2.80 7.15 -12.96
CA HIS A 82 -2.57 6.54 -14.27
C HIS A 82 -2.32 7.58 -15.37
N ARG A 83 -2.97 8.75 -15.31
CA ARG A 83 -2.85 9.80 -16.33
C ARG A 83 -1.66 10.73 -16.09
N TYR A 84 -1.38 11.07 -14.83
CA TYR A 84 -0.50 12.18 -14.47
C TYR A 84 0.61 11.81 -13.49
N ASP A 85 0.73 10.54 -13.10
CA ASP A 85 1.75 10.01 -12.18
C ASP A 85 1.54 10.31 -10.68
N THR A 86 2.51 9.86 -9.87
CA THR A 86 2.48 9.95 -8.40
C THR A 86 2.51 11.37 -7.87
N ARG A 87 3.21 12.28 -8.55
CA ARG A 87 3.37 13.67 -8.12
C ARG A 87 2.03 14.38 -8.17
N GLU A 88 1.27 14.17 -9.24
CA GLU A 88 -0.04 14.79 -9.41
C GLU A 88 -1.02 14.29 -8.34
N LEU A 89 -1.08 12.97 -8.10
CA LEU A 89 -1.94 12.45 -7.05
C LEU A 89 -1.55 12.97 -5.67
N ILE A 90 -0.25 13.13 -5.36
CA ILE A 90 0.20 13.73 -4.11
C ILE A 90 -0.25 15.20 -3.99
N GLY A 91 -0.22 15.96 -5.09
CA GLY A 91 -0.75 17.33 -5.14
C GLY A 91 -2.26 17.36 -4.90
N ALA A 92 -3.01 16.52 -5.62
CA ALA A 92 -4.46 16.41 -5.47
C ALA A 92 -4.89 16.01 -4.04
N MET A 93 -4.07 15.23 -3.31
CA MET A 93 -4.34 14.93 -1.89
C MET A 93 -4.34 16.18 -0.99
N GLN A 94 -3.67 17.26 -1.39
CA GLN A 94 -3.61 18.51 -0.61
C GLN A 94 -4.69 19.52 -1.02
N GLU A 95 -5.25 19.38 -2.22
CA GLU A 95 -6.17 20.36 -2.80
C GLU A 95 -7.59 19.77 -2.98
N GLU A 96 -7.72 18.70 -3.76
CA GLU A 96 -9.00 18.10 -4.13
C GLU A 96 -9.53 17.11 -3.09
N PHE A 97 -8.63 16.35 -2.45
CA PHE A 97 -8.98 15.32 -1.46
C PHE A 97 -8.52 15.72 -0.04
N ASP A 98 -8.54 17.01 0.27
CA ASP A 98 -8.15 17.52 1.59
C ASP A 98 -8.95 16.83 2.72
N GLY A 99 -8.25 16.52 3.81
CA GLY A 99 -8.79 15.75 4.93
C GLY A 99 -8.90 14.24 4.72
N LEU A 100 -8.63 13.71 3.52
CA LEU A 100 -8.61 12.26 3.29
C LEU A 100 -7.22 11.66 3.42
N TYR A 101 -7.17 10.40 3.84
CA TYR A 101 -5.94 9.64 3.99
C TYR A 101 -6.03 8.33 3.22
N ILE A 102 -5.03 8.05 2.38
CA ILE A 102 -4.86 6.73 1.80
C ILE A 102 -4.19 5.85 2.86
N VAL A 103 -4.91 4.83 3.32
CA VAL A 103 -4.48 3.91 4.38
C VAL A 103 -4.18 2.50 3.86
N GLY A 104 -4.33 2.27 2.56
CA GLY A 104 -3.90 1.04 1.92
C GLY A 104 -4.15 1.03 0.42
N VAL A 105 -3.64 -0.02 -0.22
CA VAL A 105 -3.79 -0.24 -1.66
C VAL A 105 -3.98 -1.73 -1.94
N GLU A 106 -4.93 -2.05 -2.81
CA GLU A 106 -5.14 -3.38 -3.36
C GLU A 106 -4.55 -3.42 -4.77
N LEU A 107 -3.63 -4.35 -4.99
CA LEU A 107 -2.89 -4.54 -6.22
C LEU A 107 -3.24 -5.90 -6.83
N GLN A 108 -3.19 -5.97 -8.15
CA GLN A 108 -3.29 -7.21 -8.91
C GLN A 108 -2.14 -7.34 -9.89
N SER A 109 -1.40 -8.45 -9.81
CA SER A 109 -0.34 -8.78 -10.76
C SER A 109 -0.94 -9.03 -12.15
N ALA A 110 -0.43 -8.35 -13.19
CA ALA A 110 -0.88 -8.60 -14.56
C ALA A 110 -0.51 -10.01 -15.04
N ASN A 111 0.62 -10.55 -14.54
CA ASN A 111 1.13 -11.86 -14.94
C ASN A 111 0.39 -13.01 -14.27
N SER A 112 0.21 -12.94 -12.94
CA SER A 112 -0.36 -14.05 -12.17
C SER A 112 -1.85 -13.88 -11.87
N GLN A 113 -2.42 -12.70 -12.13
CA GLN A 113 -3.78 -12.28 -11.75
C GLN A 113 -4.04 -12.33 -10.24
N ARG A 114 -3.01 -12.57 -9.42
CA ARG A 114 -3.12 -12.65 -7.96
C ARG A 114 -3.19 -11.27 -7.36
N ARG A 115 -3.92 -11.19 -6.25
CA ARG A 115 -4.14 -9.96 -5.51
C ARG A 115 -3.28 -9.90 -4.26
N MET A 116 -2.87 -8.69 -3.91
CA MET A 116 -2.28 -8.36 -2.62
C MET A 116 -2.87 -7.04 -2.10
N SER A 117 -3.17 -6.99 -0.81
CA SER A 117 -3.58 -5.76 -0.12
C SER A 117 -2.47 -5.34 0.82
N ILE A 118 -2.02 -4.09 0.72
CA ILE A 118 -0.97 -3.50 1.56
C ILE A 118 -1.58 -2.33 2.32
N ARG A 119 -1.39 -2.27 3.65
CA ARG A 119 -1.99 -1.24 4.52
C ARG A 119 -0.94 -0.45 5.28
N ARG A 120 -1.35 0.74 5.76
CA ARG A 120 -0.56 1.74 6.50
C ARG A 120 0.33 1.16 7.60
N GLY A 121 -0.16 0.19 8.38
CA GLY A 121 0.62 -0.46 9.45
C GLY A 121 1.56 -1.59 8.98
N GLY A 122 1.98 -1.59 7.71
CA GLY A 122 2.83 -2.64 7.15
C GLY A 122 2.13 -4.00 7.01
N TYR A 123 0.80 -4.03 7.09
CA TYR A 123 0.03 -5.26 6.98
C TYR A 123 -0.18 -5.64 5.51
N ILE A 124 0.08 -6.90 5.18
CA ILE A 124 -0.05 -7.46 3.85
C ILE A 124 -0.96 -8.68 3.89
N ASP A 125 -1.96 -8.71 3.03
CA ASP A 125 -2.81 -9.88 2.79
C ASP A 125 -2.64 -10.35 1.34
N THR A 126 -2.23 -11.60 1.16
CA THR A 126 -1.99 -12.19 -0.17
C THR A 126 -2.17 -13.71 -0.16
N ALA A 127 -2.56 -14.27 -1.30
CA ALA A 127 -2.54 -15.72 -1.53
C ALA A 127 -1.17 -16.21 -2.05
N ALA A 128 -0.29 -15.31 -2.50
CA ALA A 128 1.05 -15.62 -3.00
C ALA A 128 2.12 -14.83 -2.25
N THR A 129 2.54 -15.39 -1.13
CA THR A 129 3.57 -14.84 -0.23
C THR A 129 4.87 -14.50 -0.98
N TRP A 130 5.41 -15.44 -1.76
CA TRP A 130 6.69 -15.25 -2.47
C TRP A 130 6.66 -14.09 -3.48
N GLU A 131 5.51 -13.86 -4.12
CA GLU A 131 5.33 -12.80 -5.13
C GLU A 131 5.22 -11.44 -4.44
N ALA A 132 4.53 -11.38 -3.30
CA ALA A 132 4.47 -10.18 -2.48
C ALA A 132 5.83 -9.81 -1.88
N GLU A 133 6.60 -10.79 -1.40
CA GLU A 133 7.95 -10.59 -0.88
C GLU A 133 8.88 -10.02 -1.96
N ALA A 134 8.90 -10.61 -3.16
CA ALA A 134 9.71 -10.13 -4.27
C ALA A 134 9.32 -8.69 -4.67
N PHE A 135 8.03 -8.40 -4.81
CA PHE A 135 7.53 -7.06 -5.13
C PHE A 135 7.99 -6.03 -4.09
N LEU A 136 7.80 -6.33 -2.80
CA LEU A 136 8.11 -5.41 -1.71
C LEU A 136 9.60 -5.18 -1.56
N GLN A 137 10.42 -6.23 -1.74
CA GLN A 137 11.87 -6.10 -1.71
C GLN A 137 12.37 -5.13 -2.80
N SER A 138 11.83 -5.25 -4.02
CA SER A 138 12.15 -4.33 -5.11
C SER A 138 11.64 -2.92 -4.85
N ALA A 139 10.40 -2.78 -4.36
CA ALA A 139 9.83 -1.48 -4.02
C ALA A 139 10.65 -0.75 -2.95
N TRP A 140 11.15 -1.48 -1.94
CA TRP A 140 11.96 -0.91 -0.86
C TRP A 140 13.29 -0.34 -1.35
N GLN A 141 13.95 -1.08 -2.23
CA GLN A 141 15.24 -0.68 -2.81
C GLN A 141 15.10 0.57 -3.69
N ASP A 142 14.02 0.64 -4.48
CA ASP A 142 13.80 1.74 -5.42
C ASP A 142 13.27 3.01 -4.73
N LEU A 143 12.28 2.84 -3.87
CA LEU A 143 11.56 3.97 -3.27
C LEU A 143 12.26 4.55 -2.02
N ARG A 144 13.28 3.85 -1.49
CA ARG A 144 13.96 4.21 -0.22
C ARG A 144 12.95 4.59 0.87
N LEU A 145 11.90 3.79 1.00
CA LEU A 145 10.94 3.96 2.08
C LEU A 145 11.72 3.80 3.39
N THR A 146 11.67 4.81 4.26
CA THR A 146 12.38 4.87 5.55
C THR A 146 11.39 4.86 6.69
#